data_AF-A0A9N8F2D1-F1
#
_entry.id   AF-A0A9N8F2D1-F1
#
_cell.length_a   1.000
_cell.length_b   1.000
_cell.length_c   1.000
_cell.angle_alpha   90.00
_cell.angle_beta   90.00
_cell.angle_gamma   90.00
#
_symmetry.space_group_name_H-M   'P 1'
#
loop_
_entity.id
_entity.type
_entity.pdbx_description
1 polymer ?
#
loop_
_entity_poly.entity_id
_entity_poly.type
_entity_poly.pdbx_seq_one_letter_code
_entity_poly.pdbx_strand_id
1 'polypeptide(L)'
;MSAAARRTVDRDKLKHVVTIMLNNDETNRETHDVMLALTRFGVDTFSDLMMMERKDIESLVVPAAGTVAGHPLGFSQRRQLLAAICCFHHFCREQTKSINITSISFTNFQRFRIGRWHPSAEVVPWLTTRAPVSAEAEIEYWNKTVKISCSDYKEFRDEAYWHKWSEDFLLTVKSHRLSHLLEKGYTPENPSLDRI
;
A
#
# COMPACT_ATOMS: atom_id res chain seq x y z
N MET A 1 21.64 -24.02 4.89
CA MET A 1 22.34 -22.89 4.23
C MET A 1 23.20 -22.15 5.25
N SER A 2 24.50 -21.98 5.00
CA SER A 2 25.44 -21.28 5.89
C SER A 2 25.09 -19.79 6.05
N ALA A 3 25.48 -19.16 7.17
CA ALA A 3 25.27 -17.73 7.41
C ALA A 3 25.91 -16.85 6.32
N ALA A 4 27.08 -17.24 5.82
CA ALA A 4 27.75 -16.55 4.71
C ALA A 4 26.92 -16.59 3.42
N ALA A 5 26.34 -17.75 3.09
CA ALA A 5 25.49 -17.92 1.91
C ALA A 5 24.20 -17.09 2.01
N ARG A 6 23.61 -16.97 3.21
CA ARG A 6 22.45 -16.09 3.45
C ARG A 6 22.78 -14.62 3.17
N ARG A 7 23.94 -14.16 3.64
CA ARG A 7 24.39 -12.78 3.42
C ARG A 7 24.66 -12.49 1.93
N THR A 8 25.21 -13.44 1.18
CA THR A 8 25.41 -13.29 -0.27
C THR A 8 24.09 -13.13 -1.01
N VAL A 9 23.11 -14.01 -0.74
CA VAL A 9 21.78 -13.93 -1.35
C VAL A 9 21.10 -12.60 -1.03
N ASP A 10 21.24 -12.11 0.20
CA ASP A 10 20.62 -10.84 0.60
C ASP A 10 21.32 -9.60 0.00
N ARG A 11 22.61 -9.71 -0.29
CA ARG A 11 23.34 -8.71 -1.09
C ARG A 11 22.87 -8.70 -2.54
N ASP A 12 22.59 -9.86 -3.12
CA ASP A 12 22.10 -9.95 -4.50
C ASP A 12 20.69 -9.36 -4.64
N LYS A 13 19.86 -9.47 -3.60
CA LYS A 13 18.59 -8.72 -3.52
C LYS A 13 18.79 -7.21 -3.55
N LEU A 14 19.77 -6.68 -2.80
CA LEU A 14 20.07 -5.25 -2.81
C LEU A 14 20.53 -4.80 -4.21
N LYS A 15 21.38 -5.60 -4.87
CA LYS A 15 21.80 -5.35 -6.25
C LYS A 15 20.61 -5.28 -7.20
N HIS A 16 19.68 -6.23 -7.09
CA HIS A 16 18.46 -6.23 -7.92
C HIS A 16 17.65 -4.94 -7.77
N VAL A 17 17.50 -4.42 -6.55
CA VAL A 17 16.83 -3.13 -6.34
C VAL A 17 17.55 -2.03 -7.10
N VAL A 18 18.87 -1.96 -6.98
CA VAL A 18 19.64 -0.85 -7.56
C VAL A 18 19.77 -0.94 -9.07
N THR A 19 19.94 -2.12 -9.67
CA THR A 19 20.09 -2.25 -11.12
C THR A 19 18.74 -2.31 -11.83
N ILE A 20 17.87 -3.23 -11.40
CA ILE A 20 16.62 -3.52 -12.09
C ILE A 20 15.53 -2.51 -11.73
N MET A 21 15.32 -2.21 -10.45
CA MET A 21 14.19 -1.35 -10.06
C MET A 21 14.49 0.13 -10.31
N LEU A 22 15.70 0.60 -9.97
CA LEU A 22 16.10 1.99 -10.20
C LEU A 22 16.52 2.27 -11.65
N ASN A 23 16.65 1.23 -12.49
CA ASN A 23 17.14 1.32 -13.88
C ASN A 23 18.52 1.99 -13.96
N ASN A 24 19.41 1.60 -13.06
CA ASN A 24 20.80 2.02 -13.13
C ASN A 24 21.55 1.05 -14.05
N ASP A 25 22.35 1.60 -14.95
CA ASP A 25 23.14 0.83 -15.91
C ASP A 25 24.04 -0.17 -15.17
N GLU A 26 23.92 -1.44 -15.55
CA GLU A 26 24.69 -2.55 -14.97
C GLU A 26 26.20 -2.38 -15.21
N THR A 27 26.57 -1.60 -16.22
CA THR A 27 27.96 -1.33 -16.63
C THR A 27 28.73 -0.46 -15.62
N ASN A 28 28.04 0.40 -14.85
CA ASN A 28 28.64 1.30 -13.84
C ASN A 28 28.17 0.97 -12.41
N ARG A 29 27.89 -0.30 -12.13
CA ARG A 29 27.25 -0.77 -10.89
C ARG A 29 28.00 -0.41 -9.60
N GLU A 30 29.33 -0.47 -9.61
CA GLU A 30 30.17 -0.21 -8.43
C GLU A 30 30.52 1.28 -8.27
N THR A 31 30.39 2.04 -9.34
CA THR A 31 30.61 3.49 -9.40
C THR A 31 29.31 4.29 -9.26
N HIS A 32 28.16 3.61 -9.20
CA HIS A 32 26.88 4.28 -9.10
C HIS A 32 26.70 4.95 -7.74
N ASP A 33 26.41 6.25 -7.74
CA ASP A 33 26.20 7.10 -6.56
C ASP A 33 25.35 6.44 -5.47
N VAL A 34 24.27 5.76 -5.86
CA VAL A 34 23.39 5.03 -4.92
C VAL A 34 24.14 3.92 -4.18
N MET A 35 24.89 3.08 -4.89
CA MET A 35 25.66 2.00 -4.25
C MET A 35 26.77 2.55 -3.36
N LEU A 36 27.46 3.59 -3.83
CA LEU A 36 28.53 4.23 -3.07
C LEU A 36 28.01 4.88 -1.78
N ALA A 37 26.87 5.59 -1.87
CA ALA A 37 26.24 6.22 -0.71
C ALA A 37 25.73 5.18 0.30
N LEU A 38 25.07 4.10 -0.17
CA LEU A 38 24.59 3.02 0.70
C LEU A 38 25.76 2.30 1.40
N THR A 39 26.81 1.95 0.65
CA THR A 39 28.00 1.29 1.21
C THR A 39 28.69 2.20 2.24
N ARG A 40 28.81 3.50 1.96
CA ARG A 40 29.38 4.48 2.91
C ARG A 40 28.57 4.59 4.21
N PHE A 41 27.25 4.45 4.11
CA PHE A 41 26.32 4.45 5.23
C PHE A 41 26.29 3.11 5.99
N GLY A 42 26.95 2.06 5.47
CA GLY A 42 26.99 0.73 6.07
C GLY A 42 25.84 -0.20 5.65
N VAL A 43 25.16 0.11 4.55
CA VAL A 43 24.05 -0.68 4.00
C VAL A 43 24.59 -1.61 2.91
N ASP A 44 24.91 -2.84 3.31
CA ASP A 44 25.52 -3.85 2.44
C ASP A 44 24.53 -4.90 1.92
N THR A 45 23.36 -5.00 2.56
CA THR A 45 22.35 -6.02 2.26
C THR A 45 20.96 -5.43 2.09
N PHE A 46 20.06 -6.20 1.50
CA PHE A 46 18.66 -5.77 1.36
C PHE A 46 17.99 -5.62 2.73
N SER A 47 18.33 -6.48 3.69
CA SER A 47 17.83 -6.35 5.06
C SER A 47 18.27 -5.03 5.70
N ASP A 48 19.51 -4.59 5.46
CA ASP A 48 20.01 -3.28 5.93
C ASP A 48 19.21 -2.12 5.30
N LEU A 49 18.90 -2.22 4.01
CA LEU A 49 18.05 -1.23 3.31
C LEU A 49 16.64 -1.16 3.91
N MET A 50 16.06 -2.29 4.31
CA MET A 50 14.72 -2.34 4.93
C MET A 50 14.69 -1.73 6.34
N MET A 51 15.84 -1.60 7.00
CA MET A 51 15.95 -0.95 8.31
C MET A 51 16.09 0.57 8.21
N MET A 52 16.29 1.13 7.01
CA MET A 52 16.46 2.56 6.82
C MET A 52 15.14 3.32 6.96
N GLU A 53 15.18 4.42 7.71
CA GLU A 53 14.10 5.39 7.75
C GLU A 53 14.23 6.42 6.61
N ARG A 54 13.16 7.19 6.40
CA ARG A 54 13.16 8.32 5.44
C ARG A 54 14.33 9.28 5.69
N LYS A 55 14.58 9.63 6.96
CA LYS A 55 15.65 10.56 7.36
C LYS A 55 17.04 10.03 6.98
N ASP A 56 17.24 8.72 7.08
CA ASP A 56 18.51 8.07 6.76
C ASP A 56 18.77 8.16 5.25
N ILE A 57 17.75 7.86 4.43
CA ILE A 57 17.80 8.00 2.97
C ILE A 57 18.03 9.47 2.56
N GLU A 58 17.41 10.40 3.26
CA GLU A 58 17.59 11.84 3.01
C GLU A 58 19.00 12.34 3.33
N SER A 59 19.66 11.69 4.29
CA SER A 59 21.04 11.98 4.73
C SER A 59 22.14 11.27 3.93
N LEU A 60 21.78 10.45 2.94
CA LEU A 60 22.76 9.72 2.12
C LEU A 60 23.68 10.67 1.35
N VAL A 61 24.98 10.44 1.49
CA VAL A 61 26.06 11.20 0.84
C VAL A 61 26.94 10.26 0.04
N VAL A 62 27.21 10.64 -1.21
CA VAL A 62 28.17 9.98 -2.07
C VAL A 62 29.58 10.37 -1.60
N PRO A 63 30.45 9.40 -1.28
CA PRO A 63 31.81 9.69 -0.84
C PRO A 63 32.62 10.38 -1.95
N ALA A 64 33.60 11.19 -1.54
CA ALA A 64 34.54 11.80 -2.49
C ALA A 64 35.34 10.71 -3.22
N ALA A 65 35.52 10.87 -4.54
CA ALA A 65 36.26 9.95 -5.37
C ALA A 65 37.29 10.72 -6.21
N GLY A 66 38.58 10.54 -5.90
CA GLY A 66 39.67 11.26 -6.56
C GLY A 66 39.54 12.77 -6.38
N THR A 67 39.34 13.49 -7.48
CA THR A 67 39.17 14.96 -7.51
C THR A 67 37.73 15.43 -7.28
N VAL A 68 36.76 14.52 -7.25
CA VAL A 68 35.34 14.84 -7.06
C VAL A 68 35.03 14.90 -5.57
N ALA A 69 34.60 16.07 -5.10
CA ALA A 69 34.14 16.24 -3.72
C ALA A 69 32.85 15.43 -3.47
N GLY A 70 32.72 14.90 -2.25
CA GLY A 70 31.52 14.18 -1.85
C GLY A 70 30.29 15.10 -1.90
N HIS A 71 29.15 14.55 -2.31
CA HIS A 71 27.92 15.32 -2.48
C HIS A 71 26.69 14.54 -1.99
N PRO A 72 25.60 15.23 -1.62
CA PRO A 72 24.35 14.56 -1.29
C PRO A 72 23.83 13.73 -2.47
N LEU A 73 23.18 12.61 -2.15
CA LEU A 73 22.53 11.79 -3.18
C LEU A 73 21.42 12.59 -3.88
N GLY A 74 21.27 12.41 -5.19
CA GLY A 74 20.30 13.15 -6.00
C GLY A 74 18.87 12.99 -5.48
N PHE A 75 18.05 14.05 -5.59
CA PHE A 75 16.65 14.02 -5.14
C PHE A 75 15.87 12.85 -5.74
N SER A 76 16.00 12.63 -7.05
CA SER A 76 15.33 11.53 -7.75
C SER A 76 15.74 10.16 -7.19
N GLN A 77 17.05 9.93 -7.00
CA GLN A 77 17.58 8.67 -6.47
C GLN A 77 17.07 8.38 -5.05
N ARG A 78 17.08 9.39 -4.16
CA ARG A 78 16.52 9.28 -2.80
C ARG A 78 15.04 8.90 -2.83
N ARG A 79 14.26 9.55 -3.71
CA ARG A 79 12.83 9.26 -3.88
C ARG A 79 12.59 7.85 -4.42
N GLN A 80 13.42 7.38 -5.33
CA GLN A 80 13.28 6.05 -5.88
C GLN A 80 13.67 4.94 -4.88
N LEU A 81 14.69 5.16 -4.04
CA LEU A 81 15.01 4.23 -2.92
C LEU A 81 13.83 4.10 -1.97
N LEU A 82 13.25 5.22 -1.56
CA LEU A 82 12.05 5.23 -0.72
C LEU A 82 10.88 4.50 -1.39
N ALA A 83 10.65 4.76 -2.68
CA ALA A 83 9.62 4.06 -3.44
C ALA A 83 9.88 2.55 -3.49
N ALA A 84 11.13 2.10 -3.61
CA ALA A 84 11.48 0.67 -3.64
C ALA A 84 11.19 -0.02 -2.30
N ILE A 85 11.47 0.65 -1.18
CA ILE A 85 11.13 0.16 0.17
C ILE A 85 9.60 0.04 0.31
N CYS A 86 8.85 1.08 -0.04
CA CYS A 86 7.39 1.04 -0.01
C CYS A 86 6.80 -0.04 -0.93
N CYS A 87 7.39 -0.22 -2.11
CA CYS A 87 7.01 -1.23 -3.10
C CYS A 87 7.11 -2.64 -2.51
N PHE A 88 8.23 -2.97 -1.86
CA PHE A 88 8.40 -4.25 -1.20
C PHE A 88 7.29 -4.52 -0.17
N HIS A 89 7.02 -3.53 0.70
CA HIS A 89 6.00 -3.66 1.72
C HIS A 89 4.58 -3.75 1.15
N HIS A 90 4.31 -3.10 0.02
CA HIS A 90 3.03 -3.17 -0.66
C HIS A 90 2.79 -4.58 -1.21
N PHE A 91 3.72 -5.13 -1.98
CA PHE A 91 3.57 -6.46 -2.56
C PHE A 91 3.58 -7.58 -1.52
N CYS A 92 4.32 -7.42 -0.40
CA CYS A 92 4.21 -8.37 0.72
C CYS A 92 2.79 -8.38 1.31
N ARG A 93 2.15 -7.21 1.42
CA ARG A 93 0.77 -7.09 1.92
C ARG A 93 -0.24 -7.69 0.94
N GLU A 94 -0.12 -7.40 -0.34
CA GLU A 94 -1.01 -7.98 -1.36
C GLU A 94 -0.97 -9.52 -1.37
N GLN A 95 0.20 -10.11 -1.11
CA GLN A 95 0.35 -11.57 -1.08
C GLN A 95 0.21 -12.18 0.32
N THR A 96 -0.04 -11.37 1.36
CA THR A 96 -0.09 -11.79 2.77
C THR A 96 1.14 -12.59 3.25
N LYS A 97 2.30 -12.37 2.61
CA LYS A 97 3.55 -13.09 2.89
C LYS A 97 4.75 -12.26 2.46
N SER A 98 5.92 -12.54 3.03
CA SER A 98 7.17 -11.99 2.51
C SER A 98 7.40 -12.50 1.09
N ILE A 99 7.58 -11.58 0.15
CA ILE A 99 7.96 -11.91 -1.22
C ILE A 99 9.48 -11.89 -1.38
N ASN A 100 9.98 -12.50 -2.45
CA ASN A 100 11.37 -12.31 -2.87
C ASN A 100 11.45 -11.03 -3.73
N ILE A 101 12.19 -10.02 -3.28
CA ILE A 101 12.31 -8.75 -4.01
C ILE A 101 12.83 -8.93 -5.44
N THR A 102 13.64 -9.97 -5.71
CA THR A 102 14.15 -10.24 -7.06
C THR A 102 13.07 -10.66 -8.05
N SER A 103 11.85 -10.99 -7.59
CA SER A 103 10.72 -11.26 -8.48
C SER A 103 10.02 -10.00 -8.97
N ILE A 104 10.33 -8.82 -8.41
CA ILE A 104 9.75 -7.55 -8.85
C ILE A 104 10.50 -7.07 -10.08
N SER A 105 9.83 -7.05 -11.23
CA SER A 105 10.37 -6.46 -12.46
C SER A 105 10.35 -4.94 -12.41
N PHE A 106 11.20 -4.30 -13.22
CA PHE A 106 11.17 -2.85 -13.45
C PHE A 106 9.74 -2.37 -13.78
N THR A 107 9.04 -3.05 -14.69
CA THR A 107 7.67 -2.69 -15.10
C THR A 107 6.69 -2.69 -13.93
N ASN A 108 6.75 -3.68 -13.04
CA ASN A 108 5.87 -3.74 -11.87
C ASN A 108 6.20 -2.62 -10.89
N PHE A 109 7.48 -2.34 -10.68
CA PHE A 109 7.91 -1.21 -9.88
C PHE A 109 7.43 0.13 -10.46
N GLN A 110 7.51 0.31 -11.78
CA GLN A 110 7.01 1.53 -12.44
C GLN A 110 5.50 1.70 -12.28
N ARG A 111 4.72 0.63 -12.46
CA ARG A 111 3.26 0.66 -12.24
C ARG A 111 2.91 1.06 -10.81
N PHE A 112 3.61 0.48 -9.82
CA PHE A 112 3.47 0.87 -8.42
C PHE A 112 3.79 2.36 -8.22
N ARG A 113 4.91 2.82 -8.78
CA ARG A 113 5.39 4.19 -8.63
C ARG A 113 4.43 5.23 -9.21
N ILE A 114 3.79 4.92 -10.34
CA ILE A 114 2.86 5.84 -11.04
C ILE A 114 1.45 5.78 -10.45
N GLY A 115 0.95 4.59 -10.10
CA GLY A 115 -0.45 4.39 -9.76
C GLY A 115 -0.78 4.29 -8.28
N ARG A 116 0.20 3.98 -7.41
CA ARG A 116 -0.05 3.66 -6.00
C ARG A 116 0.82 4.43 -5.02
N TRP A 117 2.06 4.75 -5.41
CA TRP A 117 3.01 5.39 -4.51
C TRP A 117 2.77 6.89 -4.38
N HIS A 118 2.88 7.40 -3.15
CA HIS A 118 2.81 8.83 -2.84
C HIS A 118 4.10 9.30 -2.16
N PRO A 119 4.79 10.37 -2.63
CA PRO A 119 6.10 10.79 -2.11
C PRO A 119 6.13 11.15 -0.61
N SER A 120 5.01 11.67 -0.10
CA SER A 120 4.85 12.05 1.32
C SER A 120 4.27 10.93 2.19
N ALA A 121 3.92 9.77 1.61
CA ALA A 121 3.41 8.65 2.41
C ALA A 121 4.49 8.12 3.34
N GLU A 122 4.13 7.84 4.57
CA GLU A 122 5.00 7.18 5.53
C GLU A 122 5.34 5.75 5.07
N VAL A 123 6.56 5.30 5.36
CA VAL A 123 6.94 3.91 5.12
C VAL A 123 6.26 3.06 6.19
N VAL A 124 5.18 2.38 5.82
CA VAL A 124 4.51 1.44 6.72
C VAL A 124 5.06 0.04 6.45
N PRO A 125 5.75 -0.60 7.40
CA PRO A 125 6.18 -1.97 7.21
C PRO A 125 4.98 -2.91 7.05
N TRP A 126 4.95 -3.68 5.96
CA TRP A 126 4.96 -5.13 6.12
C TRP A 126 4.17 -5.80 7.26
N LEU A 127 4.99 -6.19 8.24
CA LEU A 127 4.66 -6.94 9.45
C LEU A 127 3.99 -6.07 10.51
N THR A 128 3.96 -4.75 10.32
CA THR A 128 3.13 -3.90 11.16
C THR A 128 1.72 -4.28 10.84
N THR A 129 1.10 -5.02 11.75
CA THR A 129 -0.34 -5.08 11.86
C THR A 129 -0.81 -3.63 12.03
N ARG A 130 -1.03 -2.93 10.91
CA ARG A 130 -2.34 -2.34 10.78
C ARG A 130 -3.19 -3.58 10.77
N ALA A 131 -3.67 -3.98 11.95
CA ALA A 131 -4.76 -4.92 11.97
C ALA A 131 -5.68 -4.37 10.87
N PRO A 132 -6.04 -5.16 9.83
CA PRO A 132 -7.32 -4.87 9.23
C PRO A 132 -8.18 -4.72 10.46
N VAL A 133 -8.72 -3.53 10.72
CA VAL A 133 -9.80 -3.44 11.68
C VAL A 133 -10.76 -4.40 11.01
N SER A 134 -10.81 -5.64 11.54
CA SER A 134 -11.40 -6.73 10.78
C SER A 134 -12.83 -6.26 10.49
N ALA A 135 -13.47 -6.75 9.43
CA ALA A 135 -14.84 -6.30 9.18
C ALA A 135 -15.68 -6.33 10.49
N GLU A 136 -15.40 -7.31 11.35
CA GLU A 136 -15.91 -7.43 12.71
C GLU A 136 -15.50 -6.30 13.67
N ALA A 137 -14.24 -5.84 13.68
CA ALA A 137 -13.81 -4.71 14.51
C ALA A 137 -14.31 -3.34 13.98
N GLU A 138 -14.52 -3.19 12.67
CA GLU A 138 -15.13 -1.99 12.07
C GLU A 138 -16.62 -1.97 12.38
N ILE A 139 -17.29 -3.12 12.26
CA ILE A 139 -18.66 -3.34 12.71
C ILE A 139 -18.78 -3.11 14.22
N GLU A 140 -17.83 -3.57 15.04
CA GLU A 140 -17.86 -3.37 16.49
C GLU A 140 -17.67 -1.89 16.84
N TYR A 141 -16.74 -1.19 16.19
CA TYR A 141 -16.55 0.25 16.36
C TYR A 141 -17.79 1.03 15.91
N TRP A 142 -18.37 0.67 14.76
CA TRP A 142 -19.59 1.25 14.25
C TRP A 142 -20.76 1.01 15.19
N ASN A 143 -20.96 -0.20 15.71
CA ASN A 143 -22.01 -0.53 16.68
C ASN A 143 -21.84 0.22 18.01
N LYS A 144 -20.60 0.50 18.43
CA LYS A 144 -20.32 1.33 19.63
C LYS A 144 -20.61 2.82 19.38
N THR A 145 -20.37 3.31 18.17
CA THR A 145 -20.46 4.74 17.81
C THR A 145 -21.86 5.13 17.36
N VAL A 146 -22.50 4.27 16.57
CA VAL A 146 -23.85 4.43 16.04
C VAL A 146 -24.79 3.65 16.94
N LYS A 147 -25.39 4.36 17.89
CA LYS A 147 -26.42 3.80 18.75
C LYS A 147 -27.73 3.75 17.98
N ILE A 148 -28.01 2.65 17.31
CA ILE A 148 -29.31 2.41 16.68
C ILE A 148 -30.32 2.18 17.79
N SER A 149 -31.23 3.13 18.03
CA SER A 149 -32.33 2.95 18.97
C SER A 149 -33.63 2.70 18.21
N CYS A 150 -34.40 1.70 18.63
CA CYS A 150 -35.76 1.49 18.10
C CYS A 150 -36.65 2.73 18.29
N SER A 151 -36.35 3.59 19.27
CA SER A 151 -37.07 4.85 19.49
C SER A 151 -36.90 5.87 18.38
N ASP A 152 -35.83 5.76 17.58
CA ASP A 152 -35.49 6.74 16.55
C ASP A 152 -36.30 6.50 15.27
N TYR A 153 -36.90 5.32 15.14
CA TYR A 153 -37.73 4.92 14.02
C TYR A 153 -39.21 4.93 14.42
N LYS A 154 -39.83 6.10 14.31
CA LYS A 154 -41.23 6.33 14.70
C LYS A 154 -42.21 5.52 13.84
N GLU A 155 -41.79 5.20 12.63
CA GLU A 155 -42.50 4.43 11.62
C GLU A 155 -42.72 2.98 12.03
N PHE A 156 -41.86 2.42 12.90
CA PHE A 156 -41.99 1.05 13.41
C PHE A 156 -42.63 0.99 14.81
N ARG A 157 -43.11 2.12 15.34
CA ARG A 157 -43.61 2.22 16.71
C ARG A 157 -44.99 1.57 16.89
N ASP A 158 -45.87 1.74 15.91
CA ASP A 158 -47.18 1.11 15.88
C ASP A 158 -47.60 0.78 14.44
N GLU A 159 -48.62 -0.07 14.34
CA GLU A 159 -49.11 -0.62 13.08
C GLU A 159 -49.67 0.48 12.15
N ALA A 160 -50.21 1.57 12.69
CA ALA A 160 -50.76 2.66 11.92
C ALA A 160 -49.66 3.51 11.25
N TYR A 161 -48.59 3.84 11.99
CA TYR A 161 -47.41 4.51 11.43
C TYR A 161 -46.71 3.62 10.41
N TRP A 162 -46.62 2.32 10.67
CA TRP A 162 -46.04 1.37 9.74
C TRP A 162 -46.81 1.31 8.43
N HIS A 163 -48.14 1.17 8.49
CA HIS A 163 -48.98 1.14 7.30
C HIS A 163 -48.81 2.41 6.47
N LYS A 164 -48.88 3.58 7.10
CA LYS A 164 -48.71 4.86 6.40
C LYS A 164 -47.35 4.98 5.73
N TRP A 165 -46.28 4.66 6.45
CA TRP A 165 -44.93 4.68 5.88
C TRP A 165 -44.79 3.70 4.72
N SER A 166 -45.35 2.49 4.85
CA SER A 166 -45.29 1.46 3.80
C SER A 166 -46.02 1.88 2.53
N GLU A 167 -47.16 2.56 2.67
CA GLU A 167 -47.90 3.13 1.53
C GLU A 167 -47.12 4.25 0.86
N ASP A 168 -46.58 5.20 1.64
CA ASP A 168 -45.78 6.32 1.13
C ASP A 168 -44.50 5.82 0.43
N PHE A 169 -43.85 4.80 0.99
CA PHE A 169 -42.69 4.13 0.41
C PHE A 169 -43.05 3.46 -0.92
N LEU A 170 -44.10 2.63 -0.95
CA LEU A 170 -44.53 1.95 -2.17
C LEU A 170 -44.98 2.94 -3.25
N LEU A 171 -45.63 4.05 -2.86
CA LEU A 171 -46.02 5.11 -3.77
C LEU A 171 -44.80 5.80 -4.39
N THR A 172 -43.78 6.09 -3.60
CA THR A 172 -42.52 6.70 -4.04
C THR A 172 -41.76 5.77 -5.00
N VAL A 173 -41.69 4.49 -4.67
CA VAL A 173 -41.05 3.48 -5.54
C VAL A 173 -41.79 3.38 -6.88
N LYS A 174 -43.13 3.38 -6.86
CA LYS A 174 -43.95 3.38 -8.07
C LYS A 174 -43.78 4.65 -8.90
N SER A 175 -43.76 5.83 -8.27
CA SER A 175 -43.62 7.11 -8.99
C SER A 175 -42.27 7.21 -9.70
N HIS A 176 -41.21 6.65 -9.12
CA HIS A 176 -39.87 6.59 -9.70
C HIS A 176 -39.66 5.41 -10.65
N ARG A 177 -40.69 4.58 -10.90
CA ARG A 177 -40.61 3.37 -11.75
C ARG A 177 -39.58 2.35 -11.25
N LEU A 178 -39.36 2.31 -9.93
CA LEU A 178 -38.40 1.43 -9.26
C LEU A 178 -39.04 0.16 -8.69
N SER A 179 -40.29 -0.15 -9.06
CA SER A 179 -41.02 -1.32 -8.53
C SER A 179 -40.27 -2.65 -8.72
N HIS A 180 -39.49 -2.75 -9.79
CA HIS A 180 -38.65 -3.92 -10.10
C HIS A 180 -37.57 -4.20 -9.03
N LEU A 181 -37.16 -3.18 -8.26
CA LEU A 181 -36.20 -3.35 -7.15
C LEU A 181 -36.79 -4.08 -5.93
N LEU A 182 -38.13 -4.09 -5.81
CA LEU A 182 -38.83 -4.75 -4.70
C LEU A 182 -39.24 -6.19 -5.04
N GLU A 183 -38.97 -6.65 -6.26
CA GLU A 183 -39.30 -8.01 -6.68
C GLU A 183 -38.38 -9.03 -6.00
N LYS A 184 -38.98 -10.13 -5.53
CA LYS A 184 -38.24 -11.20 -4.86
C LYS A 184 -37.29 -11.86 -5.86
N GLY A 185 -35.99 -11.68 -5.68
CA GLY A 185 -34.95 -12.20 -6.57
C GLY A 185 -34.34 -11.17 -7.53
N TYR A 186 -34.64 -9.88 -7.35
CA TYR A 186 -33.96 -8.82 -8.09
C TYR A 186 -32.43 -8.98 -7.99
N THR A 187 -31.77 -9.00 -9.14
CA THR A 187 -30.32 -9.00 -9.26
C THR A 187 -29.94 -7.74 -10.04
N PRO A 188 -29.09 -6.85 -9.50
CA PRO A 188 -28.65 -5.66 -10.22
C PRO A 188 -28.00 -6.02 -11.55
N GLU A 189 -28.35 -5.31 -12.62
CA GLU A 189 -27.75 -5.53 -13.95
C GLU A 189 -26.24 -5.29 -13.96
N ASN A 190 -25.75 -4.44 -13.05
CA ASN A 190 -24.32 -4.17 -12.87
C ASN A 190 -23.88 -4.41 -11.42
N PRO A 191 -23.45 -5.64 -11.08
CA PRO A 191 -23.00 -5.98 -9.73
C PRO A 191 -21.78 -5.20 -9.24
N SER A 192 -21.03 -4.54 -10.13
CA SER A 192 -19.86 -3.74 -9.74
C SER A 192 -20.21 -2.39 -9.13
N LEU A 193 -21.42 -1.88 -9.36
CA LEU A 193 -21.92 -0.61 -8.79
C LEU A 193 -22.65 -0.79 -7.46
N ASP A 194 -23.02 -2.03 -7.11
CA ASP A 194 -23.76 -2.38 -5.88
C ASP A 194 -22.85 -2.66 -4.68
N ARG A 195 -21.53 -2.77 -4.90
CA ARG A 195 -20.52 -2.91 -3.85
C ARG A 195 -20.05 -1.52 -3.39
N ILE A 196 -20.86 -0.84 -2.58
CA ILE A 196 -20.44 0.36 -1.83
C ILE A 196 -20.44 0.04 -0.35
#